data_AF-A0A8J2YTE6-F1
#
_entry.id   AF-A0A8J2YTE6-F1
#
_cell.length_a   1.000
_cell.length_b   1.000
_cell.length_c   1.000
_cell.angle_alpha   90.00
_cell.angle_beta   90.00
_cell.angle_gamma   90.00
#
_symmetry.space_group_name_H-M   'P 1'
#
loop_
_entity.id
_entity.type
_entity.pdbx_description
1 polymer ?
#
loop_
_entity_poly.entity_id
_entity_poly.type
_entity_poly.pdbx_seq_one_letter_code
_entity_poly.pdbx_strand_id
1 'polypeptide(L)'
;MPYVSSNYANNPNAPLGKWVCTRISSNQPYDAAPPANKTHNPDYCGQCVSFVTTVCPTIPVDTKRWKKGTLVKGDTKILAGTAIATFDSNGQYSGHAAIYESQTASGINVVDQWVTPPAKPIHRRTLKFGAHGNSNNGDNFYVIE
;
A
#
# COMPACT_ATOMS: atom_id res chain seq x y z
N MET A 1 6.98 -9.56 12.71
CA MET A 1 5.81 -8.93 13.37
C MET A 1 5.19 -7.99 12.35
N PRO A 2 3.87 -8.10 12.10
CA PRO A 2 3.19 -7.26 11.12
C PRO A 2 3.20 -5.78 11.53
N TYR A 3 3.33 -4.89 10.55
CA TYR A 3 3.00 -3.48 10.74
C TYR A 3 1.50 -3.29 10.59
N VAL A 4 0.83 -2.77 11.63
CA VAL A 4 -0.62 -2.58 11.64
C VAL A 4 -0.93 -1.12 11.95
N SER A 5 -1.67 -0.47 11.06
CA SER A 5 -2.21 0.87 11.30
C SER A 5 -3.57 0.77 11.98
N SER A 6 -3.74 1.47 13.09
CA SER A 6 -5.05 1.60 13.75
C SER A 6 -5.91 2.71 13.15
N ASN A 7 -5.34 3.60 12.33
CA ASN A 7 -6.02 4.80 11.85
C ASN A 7 -6.00 4.99 10.32
N TYR A 8 -5.56 4.00 9.53
CA TYR A 8 -5.43 4.11 8.07
C TYR A 8 -6.67 4.67 7.36
N ALA A 9 -7.88 4.35 7.85
CA ALA A 9 -9.14 4.80 7.25
C ALA A 9 -9.46 6.28 7.52
N ASN A 10 -8.93 6.85 8.61
CA ASN A 10 -9.23 8.21 9.07
C ASN A 10 -7.94 8.99 9.40
N ASN A 11 -6.82 8.65 8.76
CA ASN A 11 -5.54 9.28 9.05
C ASN A 11 -5.54 10.71 8.46
N PRO A 12 -5.35 11.76 9.28
CA PRO A 12 -5.43 13.14 8.79
C PRO A 12 -4.32 13.47 7.78
N ASN A 13 -3.19 12.75 7.80
CA ASN A 13 -2.10 12.90 6.86
C ASN A 13 -2.25 12.02 5.62
N ALA A 14 -3.23 11.12 5.62
CA ALA A 14 -3.57 10.25 4.48
C ALA A 14 -5.08 10.07 4.30
N PRO A 15 -5.82 11.17 4.07
CA PRO A 15 -7.26 11.11 3.88
C PRO A 15 -7.64 10.42 2.57
N LEU A 16 -8.74 9.65 2.61
CA LEU A 16 -9.33 9.06 1.42
C LEU A 16 -9.64 10.13 0.35
N GLY A 17 -9.42 9.78 -0.91
CA GLY A 17 -9.63 10.67 -2.05
C GLY A 17 -8.50 11.67 -2.32
N LYS A 18 -7.48 11.75 -1.46
CA LYS A 18 -6.28 12.57 -1.68
C LYS A 18 -5.08 11.72 -2.08
N TRP A 19 -4.02 12.40 -2.47
CA TRP A 19 -2.74 11.80 -2.84
C TRP A 19 -1.67 12.17 -1.84
N VAL A 20 -1.01 11.18 -1.24
CA VAL A 20 0.04 11.47 -0.25
C VAL A 20 1.45 11.22 -0.78
N CYS A 21 2.40 11.93 -0.19
CA CYS A 21 3.83 11.75 -0.38
C CYS A 21 4.39 10.84 0.68
N THR A 22 5.67 10.45 0.54
CA THR A 22 6.34 9.70 1.59
C THR A 22 6.29 10.50 2.89
N ARG A 23 6.17 9.83 4.04
CA ARG A 23 6.03 10.51 5.34
C ARG A 23 7.19 11.42 5.74
N ILE A 24 8.32 11.33 5.05
CA ILE A 24 9.49 12.20 5.24
C ILE A 24 9.48 13.44 4.33
N SER A 25 8.50 13.53 3.43
CA SER A 25 8.28 14.71 2.59
C SER A 25 7.62 15.83 3.39
N SER A 26 7.92 17.08 3.05
CA SER A 26 7.23 18.26 3.60
C SER A 26 5.95 18.63 2.84
N ASN A 27 5.63 17.92 1.76
CA ASN A 27 4.44 18.19 0.97
C ASN A 27 3.17 17.71 1.70
N GLN A 28 2.13 18.54 1.65
CA GLN A 28 0.79 18.17 2.09
C GLN A 28 0.12 17.21 1.08
N PRO A 29 -0.95 16.50 1.48
CA PRO A 29 -1.75 15.71 0.55
C PRO A 29 -2.30 16.57 -0.60
N TYR A 30 -2.28 16.04 -1.82
CA TYR A 30 -2.79 16.72 -3.01
C TYR A 30 -4.25 16.35 -3.28
N ASP A 31 -5.02 17.33 -3.78
CA ASP A 31 -6.41 17.15 -4.24
C ASP A 31 -6.52 16.52 -5.63
N ALA A 32 -5.48 16.72 -6.45
CA ALA A 32 -5.34 16.17 -7.79
C ALA A 32 -4.10 15.28 -7.86
N ALA A 33 -3.94 14.54 -8.96
CA ALA A 33 -2.74 13.75 -9.18
C ALA A 33 -1.48 14.62 -9.00
N PRO A 34 -0.49 14.19 -8.19
CA PRO A 34 0.71 14.97 -7.94
C PRO A 34 1.47 15.24 -9.24
N PRO A 35 2.12 16.40 -9.37
CA PRO A 35 2.90 16.72 -10.56
C PRO A 35 4.05 15.73 -10.73
N ALA A 36 4.41 15.42 -11.98
CA ALA A 36 5.38 14.35 -12.30
C ALA A 36 6.75 14.53 -11.63
N ASN A 37 7.16 15.77 -11.35
CA ASN A 37 8.41 16.07 -10.64
C ASN A 37 8.36 15.76 -9.12
N LYS A 38 7.18 15.45 -8.57
CA LYS A 38 6.97 15.08 -7.17
C LYS A 38 6.74 13.59 -6.96
N THR A 39 6.54 12.82 -8.02
CA THR A 39 6.21 11.38 -7.93
C THR A 39 7.41 10.48 -7.69
N HIS A 40 8.61 11.05 -7.66
CA HIS A 40 9.89 10.36 -7.49
C HIS A 40 10.70 10.99 -6.34
N ASN A 41 11.94 10.54 -6.18
CA ASN A 41 12.85 11.04 -5.15
C ASN A 41 12.89 12.59 -5.13
N PRO A 42 12.81 13.22 -3.94
CA PRO A 42 12.74 12.62 -2.61
C PRO A 42 11.30 12.38 -2.10
N ASP A 43 10.29 12.87 -2.81
CA ASP A 43 8.93 13.04 -2.28
C ASP A 43 8.02 11.83 -2.52
N TYR A 44 8.20 11.10 -3.63
CA TYR A 44 7.42 9.91 -3.98
C TYR A 44 5.88 10.12 -3.87
N CYS A 45 5.40 11.30 -4.21
CA CYS A 45 3.98 11.65 -4.14
C CYS A 45 3.13 10.75 -5.04
N GLY A 46 2.05 10.23 -4.47
CA GLY A 46 1.11 9.33 -5.14
C GLY A 46 1.60 7.89 -5.33
N GLN A 47 2.73 7.50 -4.74
CA GLN A 47 3.18 6.11 -4.75
C GLN A 47 2.44 5.27 -3.69
N CYS A 48 2.24 3.98 -3.95
CA CYS A 48 1.56 3.09 -3.01
C CYS A 48 2.31 2.95 -1.67
N VAL A 49 3.64 2.87 -1.73
CA VAL A 49 4.54 2.85 -0.55
C VAL A 49 4.38 4.12 0.30
N SER A 50 4.16 5.27 -0.33
CA SER A 50 3.97 6.55 0.37
C SER A 50 2.72 6.53 1.25
N PHE A 51 1.62 5.94 0.77
CA PHE A 51 0.43 5.74 1.59
C PHE A 51 0.70 4.81 2.77
N VAL A 52 1.22 3.60 2.50
CA VAL A 52 1.47 2.58 3.53
C VAL A 52 2.40 3.10 4.61
N THR A 53 3.50 3.75 4.23
CA THR A 53 4.46 4.31 5.20
C THR A 53 3.88 5.46 6.02
N THR A 54 2.99 6.27 5.43
CA THR A 54 2.32 7.37 6.14
C THR A 54 1.36 6.87 7.21
N VAL A 55 0.60 5.81 6.94
CA VAL A 55 -0.38 5.27 7.91
C VAL A 55 0.22 4.26 8.89
N CYS A 56 1.38 3.68 8.57
CA CYS A 56 2.15 2.80 9.44
C CYS A 56 3.49 3.46 9.81
N PRO A 57 3.55 4.42 10.76
CA PRO A 57 4.76 5.22 11.00
C PRO A 57 5.98 4.41 11.48
N THR A 58 5.78 3.22 12.01
CA THR A 58 6.85 2.31 12.45
C THR A 58 7.46 1.50 11.30
N ILE A 59 6.81 1.42 10.12
CA ILE A 59 7.37 0.74 8.97
C ILE A 59 8.56 1.55 8.40
N PRO A 60 9.65 0.89 7.96
CA PRO A 60 10.72 1.56 7.24
C PRO A 60 10.21 2.20 5.96
N VAL A 61 10.66 3.42 5.65
CA VAL A 61 10.37 4.07 4.36
C VAL A 61 11.14 3.43 3.20
N ASP A 62 12.29 2.82 3.50
CA ASP A 62 13.09 2.05 2.54
C ASP A 62 12.54 0.63 2.43
N THR A 63 11.95 0.31 1.28
CA THR A 63 11.33 -0.99 1.00
C THR A 63 12.34 -2.14 0.99
N LYS A 64 13.65 -1.87 0.85
CA LYS A 64 14.69 -2.90 0.97
C LYS A 64 14.76 -3.53 2.36
N ARG A 65 14.20 -2.85 3.36
CA ARG A 65 14.14 -3.33 4.75
C ARG A 65 12.89 -4.14 5.06
N TRP A 66 11.93 -4.19 4.12
CA TRP A 66 10.70 -4.95 4.29
C TRP A 66 10.98 -6.43 4.09
N LYS A 67 10.43 -7.26 4.99
CA LYS A 67 10.52 -8.71 4.87
C LYS A 67 9.18 -9.29 4.46
N LYS A 68 9.25 -10.29 3.59
CA LYS A 68 8.11 -11.10 3.16
C LYS A 68 7.63 -11.98 4.32
N GLY A 69 6.46 -11.66 4.86
CA GLY A 69 5.80 -12.44 5.91
C GLY A 69 4.83 -13.49 5.34
N THR A 70 3.77 -13.77 6.10
CA THR A 70 2.72 -14.73 5.73
C THR A 70 1.94 -14.30 4.49
N LEU A 71 1.53 -15.27 3.68
CA LEU A 71 0.63 -15.05 2.54
C LEU A 71 -0.74 -14.58 3.03
N VAL A 72 -1.30 -13.54 2.40
CA VAL A 72 -2.58 -12.95 2.82
C VAL A 72 -3.76 -13.84 2.46
N LYS A 73 -3.75 -14.42 1.25
CA LYS A 73 -4.84 -15.24 0.73
C LYS A 73 -5.11 -16.44 1.63
N GLY A 74 -6.34 -16.52 2.15
CA GLY A 74 -6.81 -17.60 3.01
C GLY A 74 -6.47 -17.43 4.50
N ASP A 75 -5.62 -16.47 4.88
CA ASP A 75 -5.33 -16.21 6.28
C ASP A 75 -6.38 -15.26 6.90
N THR A 76 -7.34 -15.86 7.59
CA THR A 76 -8.43 -15.15 8.26
C THR A 76 -8.04 -14.49 9.58
N LYS A 77 -6.79 -14.65 10.03
CA LYS A 77 -6.29 -14.06 11.29
C LYS A 77 -5.66 -12.67 11.09
N ILE A 78 -5.46 -12.25 9.85
CA ILE A 78 -4.87 -10.94 9.54
C ILE A 78 -5.84 -9.84 9.96
N LEU A 79 -5.34 -8.89 10.76
CA LEU A 79 -6.11 -7.76 11.24
C LEU A 79 -6.27 -6.70 10.14
N ALA A 80 -7.44 -6.08 10.09
CA ALA A 80 -7.63 -4.85 9.31
C ALA A 80 -6.59 -3.79 9.73
N GLY A 81 -6.04 -3.07 8.76
CA GLY A 81 -4.94 -2.14 8.96
C GLY A 81 -3.54 -2.73 8.76
N THR A 82 -3.42 -4.04 8.54
CA THR A 82 -2.12 -4.68 8.29
C THR A 82 -1.53 -4.23 6.96
N ALA A 83 -0.26 -3.84 6.96
CA ALA A 83 0.49 -3.49 5.77
C ALA A 83 0.87 -4.76 4.99
N ILE A 84 0.54 -4.76 3.70
CA ILE A 84 0.78 -5.89 2.80
C ILE A 84 1.47 -5.41 1.52
N ALA A 85 2.27 -6.28 0.91
CA ALA A 85 2.93 -5.98 -0.35
C ALA A 85 3.16 -7.23 -1.19
N THR A 86 3.47 -7.02 -2.46
CA THR A 86 4.00 -8.05 -3.33
C THR A 86 5.52 -8.12 -3.21
N PHE A 87 6.05 -9.34 -3.30
CA PHE A 87 7.47 -9.64 -3.17
C PHE A 87 7.93 -10.53 -4.33
N ASP A 88 9.18 -10.36 -4.78
CA ASP A 88 9.78 -11.19 -5.82
C ASP A 88 10.19 -12.59 -5.30
N SER A 89 10.83 -13.38 -6.17
CA SER A 89 11.32 -14.72 -5.84
C SER A 89 12.41 -14.72 -4.76
N ASN A 90 13.11 -13.60 -4.56
CA ASN A 90 14.14 -13.42 -3.54
C ASN A 90 13.57 -12.87 -2.23
N GLY A 91 12.24 -12.66 -2.15
CA GLY A 91 11.58 -12.09 -0.98
C GLY A 91 11.79 -10.59 -0.83
N GLN A 92 12.20 -9.89 -1.90
CA GLN A 92 12.36 -8.43 -1.90
C GLN A 92 11.08 -7.76 -2.39
N TYR A 93 10.78 -6.57 -1.86
CA TYR A 93 9.62 -5.79 -2.31
C TYR A 93 9.68 -5.59 -3.83
N SER A 94 8.59 -5.93 -4.51
CA SER A 94 8.48 -5.77 -5.96
C SER A 94 7.03 -5.65 -6.36
N GLY A 95 6.64 -4.52 -6.97
CA GLY A 95 5.28 -4.28 -7.44
C GLY A 95 4.55 -3.24 -6.59
N HIS A 96 3.72 -3.69 -5.65
CA HIS A 96 2.72 -2.85 -5.00
C HIS A 96 2.63 -3.09 -3.49
N ALA A 97 2.19 -2.07 -2.77
CA ALA A 97 1.92 -2.11 -1.33
C ALA A 97 0.52 -1.55 -1.05
N ALA A 98 -0.15 -2.09 -0.04
CA ALA A 98 -1.49 -1.67 0.35
C ALA A 98 -1.74 -1.90 1.84
N ILE A 99 -2.87 -1.40 2.32
CA ILE A 99 -3.38 -1.71 3.65
C ILE A 99 -4.55 -2.68 3.52
N TYR A 100 -4.46 -3.83 4.18
CA TYR A 100 -5.50 -4.84 4.23
C TYR A 100 -6.70 -4.37 5.05
N GLU A 101 -7.92 -4.51 4.53
CA GLU A 101 -9.16 -4.34 5.31
C GLU A 101 -9.82 -5.69 5.62
N SER A 102 -9.97 -6.53 4.60
CA SER A 102 -10.61 -7.84 4.72
C SER A 102 -10.31 -8.71 3.49
N GLN A 103 -10.84 -9.93 3.46
CA GLN A 103 -10.84 -10.74 2.24
C GLN A 103 -12.14 -11.53 2.10
N THR A 104 -12.44 -11.92 0.86
CA THR A 104 -13.58 -12.77 0.50
C THR A 104 -13.07 -13.90 -0.39
N ALA A 105 -13.95 -14.83 -0.80
CA ALA A 105 -13.59 -15.85 -1.78
C ALA A 105 -13.11 -15.26 -3.13
N SER A 106 -13.45 -14.00 -3.44
CA SER A 106 -13.12 -13.35 -4.72
C SER A 106 -11.82 -12.54 -4.70
N GLY A 107 -11.30 -12.18 -3.53
CA GLY A 107 -10.12 -11.32 -3.44
C GLY A 107 -9.91 -10.66 -2.09
N ILE A 108 -8.90 -9.80 -2.04
CA ILE A 108 -8.51 -9.01 -0.86
C ILE A 108 -9.06 -7.59 -1.00
N ASN A 109 -9.79 -7.11 0.00
CA ASN A 109 -10.21 -5.71 0.08
C ASN A 109 -9.09 -4.89 0.74
N VAL A 110 -8.70 -3.82 0.07
CA VAL A 110 -7.56 -2.99 0.47
C VAL A 110 -7.86 -1.50 0.34
N VAL A 111 -7.05 -0.71 1.03
CA VAL A 111 -6.85 0.71 0.76
C VAL A 111 -5.48 0.92 0.14
N ASP A 112 -5.41 1.64 -0.96
CA ASP A 112 -4.14 1.99 -1.62
C ASP A 112 -4.26 3.24 -2.52
N GLN A 113 -3.13 3.67 -3.08
CA GLN A 113 -3.02 4.73 -4.08
C GLN A 113 -1.95 4.35 -5.12
N TRP A 114 -2.01 4.93 -6.32
CA TRP A 114 -0.91 4.86 -7.30
C TRP A 114 -1.04 5.95 -8.37
N VAL A 115 0.08 6.58 -8.75
CA VAL A 115 0.08 7.70 -9.70
C VAL A 115 0.25 7.26 -11.16
N THR A 116 0.67 6.02 -11.40
CA THR A 116 0.80 5.47 -12.76
C THR A 116 -0.57 5.37 -13.44
N PRO A 117 -0.74 5.84 -14.68
CA PRO A 117 -2.03 5.79 -15.37
C PRO A 117 -2.60 4.36 -15.50
N PRO A 118 -3.92 4.15 -15.27
CA PRO A 118 -4.88 5.15 -14.78
C PRO A 118 -4.70 5.43 -13.30
N ALA A 119 -4.36 6.67 -12.97
CA ALA A 119 -3.96 7.11 -11.64
C ALA A 119 -5.14 7.05 -10.66
N LYS A 120 -4.91 6.59 -9.42
CA LYS A 120 -5.92 6.62 -8.35
C LYS A 120 -5.38 7.20 -7.04
N PRO A 121 -6.10 8.17 -6.42
CA PRO A 121 -5.81 8.64 -5.07
C PRO A 121 -6.03 7.52 -4.06
N ILE A 122 -5.81 7.79 -2.77
CA ILE A 122 -6.15 6.84 -1.70
C ILE A 122 -7.62 6.45 -1.83
N HIS A 123 -7.89 5.18 -2.10
CA HIS A 123 -9.24 4.65 -2.24
C HIS A 123 -9.30 3.18 -1.84
N ARG A 124 -10.52 2.70 -1.66
CA ARG A 124 -10.80 1.28 -1.45
C ARG A 124 -10.96 0.56 -2.77
N ARG A 125 -10.41 -0.65 -2.86
CA ARG A 125 -10.65 -1.57 -3.97
C ARG A 125 -10.48 -3.02 -3.56
N THR A 126 -10.91 -3.92 -4.43
CA THR A 126 -10.65 -5.36 -4.31
C THR A 126 -9.54 -5.77 -5.27
N LEU A 127 -8.49 -6.37 -4.72
CA LEU A 127 -7.47 -7.12 -5.47
C LEU A 127 -8.04 -8.51 -5.74
N LYS A 128 -8.48 -8.75 -6.98
CA LYS A 128 -9.09 -10.02 -7.37
C LYS A 128 -8.05 -11.15 -7.34
N PHE A 129 -8.45 -12.32 -6.85
CA PHE A 129 -7.66 -13.53 -7.04
C PHE A 129 -7.66 -13.94 -8.52
N GLY A 130 -6.54 -14.48 -9.00
CA GLY A 130 -6.34 -14.85 -10.40
C GLY A 130 -6.25 -13.66 -11.37
N ALA A 131 -6.11 -12.43 -10.88
CA ALA A 131 -5.96 -11.27 -11.75
C ALA A 131 -4.62 -11.31 -12.49
N HIS A 132 -4.58 -10.66 -13.67
CA HIS A 132 -3.35 -10.55 -14.43
C HIS A 132 -2.39 -9.52 -13.81
N GLY A 133 -1.10 -9.83 -13.83
CA GLY A 133 -0.03 -8.96 -13.34
C GLY A 133 0.15 -9.00 -11.82
N ASN A 134 1.36 -8.67 -11.37
CA ASN A 134 1.74 -8.84 -9.96
C ASN A 134 0.96 -7.90 -9.02
N SER A 135 0.92 -6.60 -9.32
CA SER A 135 0.37 -5.55 -8.45
C SER A 135 -1.14 -5.60 -8.23
N ASN A 136 -1.88 -6.30 -9.08
CA ASN A 136 -3.35 -6.36 -9.04
C ASN A 136 -3.88 -7.74 -8.65
N ASN A 137 -3.00 -8.75 -8.57
CA ASN A 137 -3.40 -10.09 -8.22
C ASN A 137 -3.34 -10.29 -6.70
N GLY A 138 -4.51 -10.49 -6.09
CA GLY A 138 -4.61 -10.79 -4.66
C GLY A 138 -3.86 -12.05 -4.24
N ASP A 139 -3.52 -12.95 -5.16
CA ASP A 139 -2.73 -14.16 -4.86
C ASP A 139 -1.29 -13.85 -4.44
N ASN A 140 -0.78 -12.66 -4.78
CA ASN A 140 0.65 -12.33 -4.66
C ASN A 140 0.99 -11.46 -3.46
N PHE A 141 0.01 -11.16 -2.60
CA PHE A 141 0.21 -10.27 -1.45
C PHE A 141 0.60 -11.04 -0.19
N TYR A 142 1.62 -10.53 0.48
CA TYR A 142 2.13 -11.03 1.75
C TYR A 142 2.13 -9.90 2.77
N VAL A 143 2.03 -10.27 4.05
CA VAL A 143 2.24 -9.35 5.18
C VAL A 143 3.66 -8.80 5.14
N ILE A 144 3.82 -7.50 5.45
CA ILE A 144 5.13 -6.88 5.61
C ILE A 144 5.59 -7.01 7.07
N GLU A 145 6.83 -7.45 7.27
CA GLU A 145 7.51 -7.58 8.58
C GLU A 145 8.85 -6.85 8.66
#